data_AF-A0A1Y3UEH9-F1
#
_entry.id   AF-A0A1Y3UEH9-F1
#
_cell.length_a   1.000
_cell.length_b   1.000
_cell.length_c   1.000
_cell.angle_alpha   90.00
_cell.angle_beta   90.00
_cell.angle_gamma   90.00
#
_symmetry.space_group_name_H-M   'P 1'
#
loop_
_entity.id
_entity.type
_entity.pdbx_description
1 polymer ?
#
loop_
_entity_poly.entity_id
_entity_poly.type
_entity_poly.pdbx_seq_one_letter_code
_entity_poly.pdbx_strand_id
1 'polypeptide(L)'
;MARIRVEGGAVWQWDTGRAVSVGRAGAGVVHFARPGSSEALAVEVSGGRAEIPNQLLAEPGPIACWTWDGSRTTASAVIPVVARPKPSDYVYTPTEVETVEALKEWVEERIAEIEGTGGYSVGHGLKVVDGALCVDAAQEAEKDNTLPITSAAVYVQVGNIETLLSTI
;
A
#
# COMPACT_ATOMS: atom_id res chain seq x y z
N MET A 1 -24.24 -12.51 -27.42
CA MET A 1 -23.19 -11.48 -27.49
C MET A 1 -23.31 -10.61 -26.25
N ALA A 2 -22.21 -10.33 -25.54
CA ALA A 2 -22.24 -9.34 -24.46
C ALA A 2 -22.52 -7.96 -25.07
N ARG A 3 -23.29 -7.13 -24.39
CA ARG A 3 -23.66 -5.80 -24.88
C ARG A 3 -23.51 -4.82 -23.73
N ILE A 4 -22.76 -3.75 -23.97
CA ILE A 4 -22.59 -2.63 -23.04
C ILE A 4 -23.59 -1.55 -23.46
N ARG A 5 -24.35 -1.01 -22.50
CA ARG A 5 -25.22 0.16 -22.74
C ARG A 5 -25.07 1.16 -21.61
N VAL A 6 -24.99 2.43 -21.97
CA VAL A 6 -25.03 3.54 -21.01
C VAL A 6 -26.43 3.61 -20.39
N GLU A 7 -26.49 3.69 -19.06
CA GLU A 7 -27.75 3.93 -18.35
C GLU A 7 -28.09 5.43 -18.37
N GLY A 8 -29.39 5.77 -18.43
CA GLY A 8 -29.83 7.16 -18.29
C GLY A 8 -29.55 8.08 -19.49
N GLY A 9 -29.34 7.54 -20.69
CA GLY A 9 -29.25 8.31 -21.94
C GLY A 9 -27.88 8.96 -22.18
N ALA A 10 -27.89 10.18 -22.74
CA ALA A 10 -26.66 10.94 -23.02
C ALA A 10 -25.86 11.22 -21.74
N VAL A 11 -24.53 11.23 -21.87
CA VAL A 11 -23.60 11.52 -20.77
C VAL A 11 -23.07 12.93 -20.95
N TRP A 12 -23.13 13.73 -19.90
CA TRP A 12 -22.62 15.09 -19.92
C TRP A 12 -21.36 15.20 -19.06
N GLN A 13 -20.54 16.21 -19.35
CA GLN A 13 -19.48 16.58 -18.44
C GLN A 13 -20.06 16.90 -17.06
N TRP A 14 -19.30 16.54 -16.02
CA TRP A 14 -19.65 16.78 -14.62
C TRP A 14 -20.86 15.99 -14.11
N ASP A 15 -21.41 15.06 -14.90
CA ASP A 15 -22.37 14.09 -14.37
C ASP A 15 -21.69 13.20 -13.33
N THR A 16 -22.44 12.81 -12.30
CA THR A 16 -21.98 11.91 -11.23
C THR A 16 -22.85 10.65 -11.21
N GLY A 17 -22.28 9.53 -10.77
CA GLY A 17 -23.01 8.25 -10.66
C GLY A 17 -23.50 7.68 -12.00
N ARG A 18 -22.87 8.07 -13.11
CA ARG A 18 -23.19 7.49 -14.42
C ARG A 18 -22.62 6.08 -14.49
N ALA A 19 -23.41 5.14 -15.00
CA ALA A 19 -23.00 3.75 -15.12
C ALA A 19 -23.35 3.17 -16.49
N VAL A 20 -22.66 2.08 -16.83
CA VAL A 20 -23.01 1.22 -17.96
C VAL A 20 -23.55 -0.11 -17.44
N SER A 21 -24.59 -0.62 -18.11
CA SER A 21 -25.14 -1.96 -17.88
C SER A 21 -24.48 -2.97 -18.82
N VAL A 22 -24.13 -4.13 -18.27
CA VAL A 22 -23.51 -5.23 -19.01
C VAL A 22 -24.50 -6.40 -19.10
N GLY A 23 -25.03 -6.65 -20.30
CA GLY A 23 -26.19 -7.53 -20.50
C GLY A 23 -25.98 -9.04 -20.33
N ARG A 24 -24.76 -9.53 -20.09
CA ARG A 24 -24.53 -10.94 -19.71
C ARG A 24 -23.32 -11.05 -18.79
N ALA A 25 -23.56 -11.65 -17.63
CA ALA A 25 -22.56 -12.04 -16.64
C ALA A 25 -21.42 -12.83 -17.31
N GLY A 26 -20.20 -12.33 -17.18
CA GLY A 26 -19.01 -12.96 -17.78
C GLY A 26 -17.80 -12.02 -17.78
N ALA A 27 -18.03 -10.71 -17.74
CA ALA A 27 -16.99 -9.74 -17.49
C ALA A 27 -17.14 -9.23 -16.05
N GLY A 28 -16.21 -9.63 -15.17
CA GLY A 28 -16.13 -9.07 -13.82
C GLY A 28 -15.69 -7.61 -13.83
N VAL A 29 -15.10 -7.14 -14.93
CA VAL A 29 -14.49 -5.82 -15.07
C VAL A 29 -14.86 -5.20 -16.42
N VAL A 30 -15.16 -3.90 -16.41
CA VAL A 30 -15.26 -3.04 -17.61
C VAL A 30 -14.09 -2.08 -17.61
N HIS A 31 -13.37 -2.03 -18.71
CA HIS A 31 -12.29 -1.08 -18.92
C HIS A 31 -12.82 0.17 -19.61
N PHE A 32 -12.34 1.34 -19.19
CA PHE A 32 -12.68 2.65 -19.76
C PHE A 32 -11.40 3.40 -20.13
N ALA A 33 -11.35 3.97 -21.33
CA ALA A 33 -10.24 4.82 -21.75
C ALA A 33 -10.68 5.89 -22.73
N ARG A 34 -9.96 7.01 -22.75
CA ARG A 34 -10.06 7.99 -23.83
C ARG A 34 -9.22 7.54 -25.03
N PRO A 35 -9.63 7.89 -26.26
CA PRO A 35 -8.79 7.69 -27.43
C PRO A 35 -7.42 8.36 -27.23
N GLY A 36 -6.35 7.61 -27.50
CA GLY A 36 -4.97 8.08 -27.31
C GLY A 36 -4.41 7.89 -25.90
N SER A 37 -5.21 7.41 -24.93
CA SER A 37 -4.68 6.98 -23.63
C SER A 37 -3.84 5.72 -23.77
N SER A 38 -2.68 5.67 -23.11
CA SER A 38 -1.86 4.45 -22.99
C SER A 38 -2.41 3.47 -21.96
N GLU A 39 -3.29 3.93 -21.07
CA GLU A 39 -3.83 3.14 -19.96
C GLU A 39 -5.36 3.20 -19.93
N ALA A 40 -5.97 2.13 -19.43
CA ALA A 40 -7.42 2.00 -19.27
C ALA A 40 -7.78 1.79 -17.80
N LEU A 41 -8.80 2.50 -17.34
CA LEU A 41 -9.34 2.37 -15.98
C LEU A 41 -10.24 1.14 -15.91
N ALA A 42 -9.86 0.19 -15.07
CA ALA A 42 -10.62 -1.03 -14.82
C ALA A 42 -11.63 -0.79 -13.69
N VAL A 43 -12.92 -1.03 -13.95
CA VAL A 43 -13.99 -0.91 -12.94
C VAL A 43 -14.72 -2.23 -12.82
N GLU A 44 -14.87 -2.73 -11.59
CA GLU A 44 -15.60 -3.96 -11.32
C GLU A 44 -17.11 -3.80 -11.56
N VAL A 45 -17.73 -4.86 -12.09
CA VAL A 45 -19.16 -4.93 -12.36
C VAL A 45 -19.89 -5.38 -11.10
N SER A 46 -20.58 -4.47 -10.42
CA SER A 46 -21.44 -4.77 -9.28
C SER A 46 -22.91 -4.79 -9.71
N GLY A 47 -23.63 -5.88 -9.42
CA GLY A 47 -25.05 -6.01 -9.79
C GLY A 47 -25.34 -5.90 -11.31
N GLY A 48 -24.37 -6.20 -12.17
CA GLY A 48 -24.49 -6.06 -13.63
C GLY A 48 -24.26 -4.65 -14.16
N ARG A 49 -23.78 -3.74 -13.31
CA ARG A 49 -23.48 -2.33 -13.63
C ARG A 49 -22.02 -2.03 -13.31
N ALA A 50 -21.39 -1.21 -14.15
CA ALA A 50 -20.08 -0.64 -13.88
C ALA A 50 -20.18 0.88 -13.91
N GLU A 51 -19.68 1.54 -12.88
CA GLU A 51 -19.67 3.00 -12.81
C GLU A 51 -18.63 3.57 -13.77
N ILE A 52 -19.01 4.64 -14.48
CA ILE A 52 -18.10 5.37 -15.35
C ILE A 52 -17.24 6.26 -14.45
N PRO A 53 -15.90 6.14 -14.46
CA PRO A 53 -15.05 6.97 -13.62
C PRO A 53 -15.29 8.46 -13.88
N ASN A 54 -15.63 9.21 -12.83
CA ASN A 54 -15.93 10.64 -12.92
C ASN A 54 -14.77 11.45 -13.52
N GLN A 55 -13.52 10.97 -13.37
CA GLN A 55 -12.33 11.56 -13.98
C GLN A 55 -12.42 11.64 -15.51
N LEU A 56 -13.03 10.64 -16.17
CA LEU A 56 -13.19 10.65 -17.62
C LEU A 56 -14.30 11.61 -18.08
N LEU A 57 -15.22 11.96 -17.17
CA LEU A 57 -16.33 12.92 -17.37
C LEU A 57 -15.92 14.37 -17.15
N ALA A 58 -14.70 14.63 -16.66
CA ALA A 58 -14.19 15.99 -16.46
C ALA A 58 -13.91 16.72 -17.78
N GLU A 59 -13.59 15.98 -18.85
CA GLU A 59 -13.34 16.52 -20.17
C GLU A 59 -14.45 16.11 -21.15
N PRO A 60 -14.70 16.86 -22.24
CA PRO A 60 -15.64 16.43 -23.27
C PRO A 60 -14.96 15.42 -24.20
N GLY A 61 -15.77 14.67 -24.96
CA GLY A 61 -15.26 13.75 -25.99
C GLY A 61 -15.68 12.29 -25.80
N PRO A 62 -15.30 11.40 -26.73
CA PRO A 62 -15.66 9.99 -26.68
C PRO A 62 -14.82 9.24 -25.64
N ILE A 63 -15.48 8.40 -24.85
CA ILE A 63 -14.85 7.39 -23.98
C ILE A 63 -15.11 6.03 -24.60
N ALA A 64 -14.06 5.26 -24.87
CA ALA A 64 -14.18 3.86 -25.24
C ALA A 64 -14.32 3.02 -23.97
N CYS A 65 -15.27 2.08 -23.98
CA CYS A 65 -15.41 1.10 -22.91
C CYS A 65 -15.52 -0.31 -23.49
N TRP A 66 -14.95 -1.28 -22.80
CA TRP A 66 -14.94 -2.66 -23.26
C TRP A 66 -14.83 -3.67 -22.12
N THR A 67 -15.30 -4.88 -22.37
CA THR A 67 -15.15 -6.02 -21.48
C THR A 67 -14.10 -6.97 -22.04
N TRP A 68 -13.26 -7.53 -21.17
CA TRP A 68 -12.19 -8.46 -21.53
C TRP A 68 -12.27 -9.72 -20.69
N ASP A 69 -12.17 -10.89 -21.31
CA ASP A 69 -12.34 -12.21 -20.66
C ASP A 69 -11.01 -12.91 -20.30
N GLY A 70 -9.87 -12.22 -20.42
CA GLY A 70 -8.55 -12.83 -20.29
C GLY A 70 -7.88 -13.16 -21.63
N SER A 71 -8.66 -13.23 -22.71
CA SER A 71 -8.15 -13.61 -24.04
C SER A 71 -8.53 -12.62 -25.13
N ARG A 72 -9.75 -12.07 -25.09
CA ARG A 72 -10.27 -11.18 -26.13
C ARG A 72 -11.32 -10.22 -25.57
N THR A 73 -11.52 -9.13 -26.31
CA THR A 73 -12.62 -8.20 -26.06
C THR A 73 -13.95 -8.87 -26.41
N THR A 74 -14.85 -8.97 -25.43
CA THR A 74 -16.14 -9.65 -25.56
C THR A 74 -17.29 -8.71 -25.92
N ALA A 75 -17.18 -7.44 -25.54
CA ALA A 75 -18.07 -6.35 -25.93
C ALA A 75 -17.32 -5.02 -25.87
N SER A 76 -17.75 -4.06 -26.68
CA SER A 76 -17.26 -2.69 -26.63
C SER A 76 -18.38 -1.70 -26.93
N ALA A 77 -18.27 -0.49 -26.41
CA ALA A 77 -19.14 0.63 -26.72
C ALA A 77 -18.36 1.95 -26.62
N VAL A 78 -18.83 2.97 -27.33
CA VAL A 78 -18.29 4.34 -27.25
C VAL A 78 -19.34 5.23 -26.61
N ILE A 79 -18.93 5.99 -25.61
CA ILE A 79 -19.76 6.88 -24.80
C ILE A 79 -19.39 8.33 -25.19
N PRO A 80 -20.27 9.06 -25.89
CA PRO A 80 -20.02 10.47 -26.18
C PRO A 80 -20.30 11.31 -24.93
N VAL A 81 -19.28 11.98 -24.39
CA VAL A 81 -19.43 12.95 -23.30
C VAL A 81 -19.67 14.34 -23.91
N VAL A 82 -20.86 14.88 -23.67
CA VAL A 82 -21.28 16.19 -24.18
C VAL A 82 -20.73 17.30 -23.28
N ALA A 83 -20.20 18.36 -23.90
CA ALA A 83 -19.64 19.48 -23.16
C ALA A 83 -20.70 20.22 -22.33
N ARG A 84 -20.37 20.54 -21.07
CA ARG A 84 -21.23 21.29 -20.15
C ARG A 84 -20.37 22.25 -19.32
N PRO A 85 -20.80 23.49 -19.07
CA PRO A 85 -20.10 24.38 -18.15
C PRO A 85 -20.03 23.75 -16.75
N LYS A 86 -18.85 23.84 -16.11
CA LYS A 86 -18.61 23.30 -14.78
C LYS A 86 -19.56 23.96 -13.77
N PRO A 87 -20.40 23.20 -13.06
CA PRO A 87 -21.19 23.73 -11.95
C PRO A 87 -20.28 24.29 -10.87
N SER A 88 -20.70 25.39 -10.21
CA SER A 88 -19.93 26.00 -9.11
C SER A 88 -19.67 25.03 -7.96
N ASP A 89 -20.55 24.07 -7.76
CA ASP A 89 -20.55 23.15 -6.61
C ASP A 89 -20.01 21.75 -6.96
N TYR A 90 -19.32 21.59 -8.09
CA TYR A 90 -18.74 20.29 -8.47
C TYR A 90 -17.48 19.97 -7.65
N VAL A 91 -17.62 19.03 -6.72
CA VAL A 91 -16.51 18.44 -5.96
C VAL A 91 -16.13 17.11 -6.62
N TYR A 92 -14.90 17.04 -7.14
CA TYR A 92 -14.33 15.80 -7.65
C TYR A 92 -13.99 14.88 -6.47
N THR A 93 -14.70 13.77 -6.33
CA THR A 93 -14.20 12.61 -5.59
C THR A 93 -13.55 11.69 -6.62
N PRO A 94 -12.20 11.59 -6.67
CA PRO A 94 -11.56 10.54 -7.44
C PRO A 94 -12.19 9.21 -7.03
N THR A 95 -12.59 8.38 -7.99
CA THR A 95 -12.67 6.94 -7.72
C THR A 95 -11.25 6.58 -7.27
N GLU A 96 -11.06 6.32 -5.98
CA GLU A 96 -9.74 6.19 -5.36
C GLU A 96 -8.91 5.15 -6.11
N VAL A 97 -8.08 5.62 -7.03
CA VAL A 97 -6.85 4.97 -7.40
C VAL A 97 -5.83 5.71 -6.56
N GLU A 98 -5.49 5.15 -5.39
CA GLU A 98 -4.34 5.66 -4.65
C GLU A 98 -3.15 5.61 -5.61
N THR A 99 -2.56 6.78 -5.89
CA THR A 99 -1.43 6.86 -6.80
C THR A 99 -0.26 6.13 -6.16
N VAL A 100 0.64 5.58 -6.99
CA VAL A 100 1.81 4.84 -6.50
C VAL A 100 2.66 5.71 -5.58
N GLU A 101 2.68 7.02 -5.80
CA GLU A 101 3.37 8.02 -4.97
C GLU A 101 2.75 8.18 -3.57
N ALA A 102 1.41 8.20 -3.47
CA ALA A 102 0.72 8.29 -2.18
C ALA A 102 0.88 7.01 -1.36
N LEU A 103 0.84 5.85 -2.03
CA LEU A 103 1.18 4.56 -1.42
C LEU A 103 2.62 4.52 -0.93
N LYS A 104 3.55 5.10 -1.71
CA LYS A 104 4.97 5.17 -1.34
C LYS A 104 5.18 6.05 -0.10
N GLU A 105 4.54 7.21 -0.03
CA GLU A 105 4.63 8.10 1.14
C GLU A 105 4.08 7.43 2.40
N TRP A 106 2.94 6.72 2.30
CA TRP A 106 2.38 5.94 3.40
C TRP A 106 3.27 4.78 3.84
N VAL A 107 3.88 4.06 2.89
CA VAL A 107 4.83 2.98 3.21
C VAL A 107 6.09 3.54 3.87
N GLU A 108 6.64 4.66 3.39
CA GLU A 108 7.83 5.30 3.96
C GLU A 108 7.58 5.83 5.38
N GLU A 109 6.42 6.44 5.63
CA GLU A 109 6.00 6.84 6.99
C GLU A 109 5.92 5.63 7.93
N ARG A 110 5.36 4.52 7.44
CA ARG A 110 5.20 3.30 8.24
C ARG A 110 6.50 2.55 8.49
N ILE A 111 7.44 2.58 7.55
CA ILE A 111 8.79 2.01 7.74
C ILE A 111 9.57 2.83 8.77
N ALA A 112 9.47 4.17 8.74
CA ALA A 112 10.10 5.03 9.74
C ALA A 112 9.59 4.75 11.17
N GLU A 113 8.31 4.36 11.32
CA GLU A 113 7.73 3.93 12.60
C GLU A 113 8.33 2.60 13.12
N ILE A 114 8.83 1.75 12.21
CA ILE A 114 9.39 0.43 12.54
C ILE A 114 10.89 0.49 12.86
N GLU A 115 11.65 1.42 12.26
CA GLU A 115 13.11 1.49 12.40
C GLU A 115 13.62 1.94 13.79
N GLY A 116 12.74 2.27 14.73
CA GLY A 116 13.07 2.62 16.11
C GLY A 116 12.73 1.53 17.13
N THR A 117 13.52 0.45 17.20
CA THR A 117 13.54 -0.51 18.33
C THR A 117 12.17 -0.89 18.93
N GLY A 118 11.16 -1.20 18.10
CA GLY A 118 9.92 -1.87 18.51
C GLY A 118 9.25 -1.37 19.80
N GLY A 119 9.35 -0.09 20.15
CA GLY A 119 8.72 0.50 21.35
C GLY A 119 9.27 0.06 22.72
N TYR A 120 10.43 -0.61 22.82
CA TYR A 120 10.97 -1.06 24.11
C TYR A 120 12.17 -0.23 24.55
N SER A 121 12.21 0.13 25.84
CA SER A 121 13.39 0.71 26.48
C SER A 121 14.42 -0.38 26.79
N VAL A 122 15.66 -0.22 26.31
CA VAL A 122 16.78 -1.09 26.67
C VAL A 122 17.27 -0.75 28.08
N GLY A 123 17.18 -1.71 29.00
CA GLY A 123 17.63 -1.55 30.38
C GLY A 123 19.14 -1.73 30.55
N HIS A 124 19.64 -1.40 31.75
CA HIS A 124 21.04 -1.61 32.14
C HIS A 124 21.47 -3.08 31.97
N GLY A 125 22.65 -3.33 31.40
CA GLY A 125 23.16 -4.68 31.12
C GLY A 125 22.77 -5.27 29.76
N LEU A 126 22.03 -4.51 28.93
CA LEU A 126 21.70 -4.90 27.55
C LEU A 126 22.13 -3.78 26.59
N LYS A 127 22.47 -4.16 25.36
CA LYS A 127 22.83 -3.25 24.27
C LYS A 127 22.33 -3.77 22.94
N VAL A 128 22.11 -2.89 21.97
CA VAL A 128 21.79 -3.26 20.59
C VAL A 128 23.04 -3.03 19.73
N VAL A 129 23.50 -4.07 19.05
CA VAL A 129 24.65 -4.03 18.14
C VAL A 129 24.21 -4.62 16.80
N ASP A 130 24.36 -3.87 15.72
CA ASP A 130 23.98 -4.28 14.36
C ASP A 130 22.54 -4.82 14.24
N GLY A 131 21.61 -4.24 15.00
CA GLY A 131 20.21 -4.66 15.04
C GLY A 131 19.92 -5.93 15.87
N ALA A 132 20.93 -6.52 16.49
CA ALA A 132 20.77 -7.64 17.42
C ALA A 132 20.82 -7.16 18.88
N LEU A 133 19.92 -7.69 19.72
CA LEU A 133 19.95 -7.44 21.15
C LEU A 133 21.01 -8.34 21.80
N CYS A 134 21.98 -7.72 22.49
CA CYS A 134 23.13 -8.36 23.09
C CYS A 134 23.18 -8.07 24.60
N VAL A 135 23.80 -8.98 25.34
CA VAL A 135 24.14 -8.75 26.76
C VAL A 135 25.39 -7.87 26.83
N ASP A 136 25.33 -6.83 27.67
CA ASP A 136 26.49 -6.00 27.96
C ASP A 136 27.25 -6.56 29.15
N ALA A 137 28.27 -7.36 28.87
CA ALA A 137 29.00 -8.11 29.89
C ALA A 137 30.28 -7.41 30.38
N ALA A 138 30.49 -7.43 31.69
CA ALA A 138 31.74 -7.01 32.33
C ALA A 138 32.91 -7.91 31.90
N GLN A 139 34.09 -7.30 31.71
CA GLN A 139 35.32 -8.01 31.37
C GLN A 139 36.11 -8.45 32.62
N GLU A 140 35.95 -7.74 33.73
CA GLU A 140 36.66 -8.01 34.98
C GLU A 140 35.69 -8.04 36.17
N ALA A 141 36.04 -8.83 37.19
CA ALA A 141 35.27 -8.95 38.41
C ALA A 141 35.62 -7.78 39.36
N GLU A 142 34.77 -6.76 39.37
CA GLU A 142 34.91 -5.59 40.23
C GLU A 142 33.80 -5.53 41.29
N LYS A 143 34.13 -5.04 42.49
CA LYS A 143 33.27 -5.10 43.68
C LYS A 143 31.89 -4.47 43.49
N ASP A 144 31.82 -3.37 42.75
CA ASP A 144 30.59 -2.56 42.60
C ASP A 144 30.05 -2.59 41.16
N ASN A 145 30.58 -3.47 40.31
CA ASN A 145 30.10 -3.62 38.94
C ASN A 145 28.82 -4.47 38.92
N THR A 146 27.75 -3.91 38.36
CA THR A 146 26.41 -4.52 38.30
C THR A 146 26.10 -5.14 36.93
N LEU A 147 27.03 -5.04 35.97
CA LEU A 147 26.89 -5.72 34.69
C LEU A 147 27.08 -7.23 34.86
N PRO A 148 26.36 -8.05 34.09
CA PRO A 148 26.59 -9.50 34.06
C PRO A 148 28.03 -9.82 33.66
N ILE A 149 28.65 -10.82 34.28
CA ILE A 149 30.02 -11.26 33.95
C ILE A 149 29.98 -12.65 33.29
N THR A 150 30.89 -12.90 32.35
CA THR A 150 30.96 -14.22 31.67
C THR A 150 31.58 -15.28 32.59
N SER A 151 31.16 -16.55 32.43
CA SER A 151 31.76 -17.66 33.18
C SER A 151 33.25 -17.82 32.88
N ALA A 152 33.70 -17.50 31.67
CA ALA A 152 35.11 -17.48 31.31
C ALA A 152 35.91 -16.46 32.14
N ALA A 153 35.40 -15.23 32.29
CA ALA A 153 36.04 -14.20 33.11
C ALA A 153 36.04 -14.60 34.60
N VAL A 154 34.95 -15.19 35.10
CA VAL A 154 34.90 -15.72 36.47
C VAL A 154 35.92 -16.83 36.68
N TYR A 155 36.04 -17.76 35.73
CA TYR A 155 36.96 -18.90 35.82
C TYR A 155 38.42 -18.45 35.88
N VAL A 156 38.80 -17.44 35.08
CA VAL A 156 40.15 -16.84 35.14
C VAL A 156 40.43 -16.28 36.53
N GLN A 157 39.49 -15.53 37.10
CA GLN A 157 39.69 -14.94 38.43
C GLN A 157 39.77 -15.99 39.54
N VAL A 158 38.94 -17.03 39.49
CA VAL A 158 39.02 -18.15 40.43
C VAL A 158 40.34 -18.89 40.30
N GLY A 159 40.82 -19.16 39.09
CA GLY A 159 42.13 -19.81 38.87
C GLY A 159 43.30 -18.98 39.40
N ASN A 160 43.24 -17.65 39.27
CA ASN A 160 44.22 -16.74 39.87
C ASN A 160 44.20 -16.84 41.41
N ILE A 161 43.01 -16.89 42.02
CA ILE A 161 42.84 -17.06 43.47
C ILE A 161 43.42 -18.41 43.93
N GLU A 162 43.12 -19.51 43.25
CA GLU A 162 43.66 -20.84 43.57
C GLU A 162 45.18 -20.86 43.52
N THR A 163 45.77 -20.21 42.52
CA THR A 163 47.22 -20.07 42.39
C THR A 163 47.81 -19.34 43.60
N LEU A 164 47.24 -18.20 44.00
CA LEU A 164 47.71 -17.45 45.18
C LEU A 164 47.52 -18.23 46.48
N LEU A 165 46.38 -18.91 46.64
CA LEU A 165 46.09 -19.70 47.84
C LEU A 165 47.05 -20.88 48.01
N SER A 166 47.59 -21.42 46.91
CA SER A 166 48.58 -22.50 46.96
C SER A 166 49.96 -22.07 47.51
N THR A 167 50.18 -20.76 47.65
CA THR A 167 51.48 -20.18 48.09
C THR A 167 51.54 -19.78 49.56
N ILE A 168 50.45 -19.96 50.31
CA ILE A 168 50.31 -19.68 51.74
C ILE A 168 50.07 -20.96 52.54
#